data_AF-A0A1I6U6C8-F1
#
_entry.id   AF-A0A1I6U6C8-F1
#
_cell.length_a   1.000
_cell.length_b   1.000
_cell.length_c   1.000
_cell.angle_alpha   90.00
_cell.angle_beta   90.00
_cell.angle_gamma   90.00
#
_symmetry.space_group_name_H-M   'P 1'
#
loop_
_entity.id
_entity.type
_entity.pdbx_description
1 polymer ?
#
loop_
_entity_poly.entity_id
_entity_poly.type
_entity_poly.pdbx_seq_one_letter_code
_entity_poly.pdbx_strand_id
1 'polypeptide(L)' 'MVDGESDQLDADKLGTGIAIGLPIGVALGVAVDNIGMGIAIGVSIGVAFGVAWGDS' A
#
# COMPACT_ATOMS: atom_id res chain seq x y z
N MET A 1 -5.87 -18.83 -24.52
CA MET A 1 -5.19 -19.28 -23.30
C MET A 1 -4.57 -18.03 -22.69
N VAL A 2 -5.30 -17.39 -21.78
CA VAL A 2 -4.82 -16.23 -21.03
C VAL A 2 -4.21 -16.80 -19.76
N ASP A 3 -2.93 -17.16 -19.84
CA ASP A 3 -2.12 -17.61 -18.72
C ASP A 3 -1.60 -16.36 -17.98
N GLY A 4 -2.47 -15.73 -17.18
CA GLY A 4 -2.15 -14.52 -16.43
C GLY A 4 -2.44 -14.60 -14.93
N GLU A 5 -2.85 -15.75 -14.41
CA GLU A 5 -3.36 -15.90 -13.03
C GLU A 5 -2.26 -15.80 -11.95
N SER A 6 -0.98 -16.02 -12.29
CA SER A 6 0.10 -16.13 -11.29
C SER A 6 0.79 -14.81 -10.91
N ASP A 7 0.78 -13.77 -11.77
CA ASP A 7 1.40 -12.46 -11.50
C ASP A 7 0.44 -11.46 -10.82
N GLN A 8 -0.87 -11.73 -10.92
CA GLN A 8 -1.91 -10.90 -10.29
C GLN A 8 -1.91 -11.09 -8.76
N LEU A 9 -1.70 -12.32 -8.29
CA LEU A 9 -1.76 -12.64 -6.85
C LEU A 9 -0.80 -11.81 -6.00
N ASP A 10 0.38 -11.45 -6.50
CA ASP A 10 1.37 -10.66 -5.74
C ASP A 10 1.22 -9.15 -5.94
N ALA A 11 0.83 -8.73 -7.14
CA ALA A 11 0.48 -7.33 -7.42
C ALA A 11 -0.80 -6.89 -6.69
N ASP A 12 -1.78 -7.77 -6.55
CA ASP A 12 -3.03 -7.53 -5.82
C ASP A 12 -2.79 -7.34 -4.32
N LYS A 13 -1.88 -8.12 -3.73
CA LYS A 13 -1.51 -7.99 -2.31
C LYS A 13 -0.75 -6.69 -2.04
N LEU A 14 0.20 -6.32 -2.91
CA LEU A 14 0.88 -5.02 -2.87
C LEU A 14 -0.09 -3.85 -3.08
N GLY A 15 -0.98 -3.96 -4.06
CA GLY A 15 -2.03 -2.98 -4.34
C GLY A 15 -2.99 -2.80 -3.16
N THR A 16 -3.37 -3.89 -2.51
CA THR A 16 -4.21 -3.89 -1.31
C THR A 16 -3.51 -3.19 -0.14
N GLY A 17 -2.24 -3.48 0.10
CA GLY A 17 -1.44 -2.80 1.12
C GLY A 17 -1.40 -1.28 0.90
N ILE A 18 -1.13 -0.83 -0.32
CA ILE A 18 -1.11 0.61 -0.66
C ILE A 18 -2.51 1.23 -0.55
N ALA A 19 -3.57 0.53 -0.98
CA ALA A 19 -4.95 1.00 -0.89
C ALA A 19 -5.40 1.25 0.56
N ILE A 20 -4.84 0.50 1.53
CA ILE A 20 -5.09 0.69 2.95
C ILE A 20 -4.16 1.78 3.54
N GLY A 21 -2.86 1.71 3.25
CA GLY A 21 -1.86 2.59 3.85
C GLY A 21 -1.95 4.05 3.40
N LEU A 22 -2.25 4.30 2.11
CA LEU A 22 -2.31 5.65 1.54
C LEU A 22 -3.36 6.55 2.21
N PRO A 23 -4.66 6.18 2.32
CA PRO A 23 -5.66 7.04 2.95
C PRO A 23 -5.37 7.30 4.44
N ILE A 24 -4.78 6.33 5.16
CA ILE A 24 -4.35 6.50 6.55
C ILE A 24 -3.23 7.55 6.62
N GLY A 25 -2.22 7.43 5.77
CA GLY A 25 -1.12 8.40 5.70
C GLY A 25 -1.58 9.80 5.28
N VAL A 26 -2.50 9.90 4.32
CA VAL A 26 -3.10 11.17 3.92
C VAL A 26 -3.88 11.79 5.09
N ALA A 27 -4.72 11.03 5.79
CA ALA A 27 -5.46 11.53 6.95
C ALA A 27 -4.51 12.02 8.07
N LEU A 28 -3.43 11.30 8.32
CA LEU A 28 -2.40 11.70 9.28
C LEU A 28 -1.64 12.96 8.82
N GLY A 29 -1.30 13.05 7.54
CA GLY A 29 -0.66 14.22 6.95
C GLY A 29 -1.53 15.46 7.03
N VAL A 30 -2.84 15.33 6.83
CA VAL A 30 -3.81 16.42 7.04
C VAL A 30 -3.85 16.82 8.51
N ALA A 31 -3.86 15.85 9.44
CA ALA A 31 -3.91 16.14 10.88
C ALA A 31 -2.66 16.86 11.41
N VAL A 32 -1.50 16.65 10.78
CA VAL A 32 -0.20 17.24 11.16
C VAL A 32 0.16 18.45 10.27
N ASP A 33 -0.74 18.88 9.37
CA ASP A 33 -0.51 19.95 8.40
C ASP A 33 0.73 19.69 7.50
N ASN A 34 1.11 18.42 7.33
CA ASN A 34 2.25 17.97 6.54
C ASN A 34 1.90 16.75 5.68
N ILE A 35 1.32 17.02 4.51
CA ILE A 35 0.90 16.00 3.54
C ILE A 35 2.09 15.18 3.01
N GLY A 36 3.26 15.79 2.82
CA GLY A 36 4.45 15.07 2.34
C GLY A 36 4.88 13.97 3.31
N MET A 37 4.93 14.28 4.61
CA MET A 37 5.20 13.31 5.66
C MET A 37 4.10 12.25 5.74
N GLY A 38 2.83 12.65 5.69
CA GLY A 38 1.70 11.73 5.72
C GLY A 38 1.72 10.70 4.60
N ILE A 39 1.93 11.14 3.35
CA ILE A 39 2.05 10.26 2.18
C ILE A 39 3.25 9.33 2.33
N ALA A 40 4.42 9.84 2.75
CA ALA A 40 5.61 9.01 2.94
C ALA A 40 5.36 7.88 3.96
N ILE A 41 4.71 8.19 5.09
CA ILE A 41 4.35 7.21 6.12
C ILE A 41 3.28 6.23 5.60
N GLY A 42 2.23 6.73 4.95
CA GLY A 42 1.15 5.88 4.44
C GLY A 42 1.62 4.89 3.38
N VAL A 43 2.45 5.34 2.44
CA VAL A 43 3.02 4.47 1.39
C VAL A 43 4.00 3.46 2.00
N SER A 44 4.88 3.86 2.91
CA SER A 44 5.82 2.92 3.53
C SER A 44 5.13 1.85 4.36
N ILE A 45 4.08 2.20 5.10
CA ILE A 45 3.23 1.24 5.81
C ILE A 45 2.48 0.32 4.83
N GLY A 46 1.88 0.90 3.78
CA GLY A 46 1.14 0.13 2.78
C GLY A 46 2.01 -0.87 2.02
N VAL A 47 3.23 -0.48 1.66
CA VAL A 47 4.22 -1.38 1.05
C VAL A 47 4.67 -2.46 2.05
N ALA A 48 4.92 -2.11 3.32
CA ALA A 48 5.30 -3.09 4.33
C ALA A 48 4.25 -4.18 4.50
N PHE A 49 2.96 -3.82 4.56
CA PHE A 49 1.86 -4.79 4.62
C PHE A 49 1.69 -5.57 3.33
N GLY A 50 1.80 -4.90 2.18
CA GLY A 50 1.72 -5.55 0.87
C GLY A 50 2.80 -6.61 0.65
N VAL A 51 4.03 -6.34 1.11
CA VAL A 51 5.14 -7.30 1.08
C VAL A 51 4.95 -8.40 2.14
N ALA A 52 4.55 -8.04 3.36
CA ALA A 52 4.37 -9.01 4.45
C ALA A 52 3.27 -10.04 4.16
N TRP A 53 2.19 -9.66 3.48
CA TRP A 53 1.17 -10.60 3.00
C TRP A 53 1.46 -11.17 1.60
N GLY A 54 2.29 -10.48 0.82
CA GLY A 54 2.79 -10.91 -0.49
C GLY A 54 3.53 -12.24 -0.44
N ASP A 55 4.44 -12.36 0.52
CA ASP A 55 5.43 -13.45 0.64
C ASP A 55 4.89 -14.76 1.26
N SER A 56 3.56 -14.93 1.41
CA SER A 56 2.92 -16.12 1.99
C SER A 56 2.12 -16.95 0.98
#